data_AF-A0A8T7CJH4-F1
#
_entry.id   AF-A0A8T7CJH4-F1
#
_cell.length_a   1.000
_cell.length_b   1.000
_cell.length_c   1.000
_cell.angle_alpha   90.00
_cell.angle_beta   90.00
_cell.angle_gamma   90.00
#
_symmetry.space_group_name_H-M   'P 1'
#
loop_
_entity.id
_entity.type
_entity.pdbx_description
1 polymer ?
#
loop_
_entity_poly.entity_id
_entity_poly.type
_entity_poly.pdbx_seq_one_letter_code
_entity_poly.pdbx_strand_id
1 'polypeptide(L)'
;DDAALASAKAYVLGQFPLAFETGPQLARQIGQLEFFNLDNAYINAYPQELVLADLSGTKAVVESVFPARDDLVFVLIGNAAAIRDEVARYGTVTEMDITQTSFTPR
;
A
#
# COMPACT_ATOMS: atom_id res chain seq x y z
N ASP A 1 -12.37 -8.64 -9.99
CA ASP A 1 -13.31 -8.58 -11.12
C ASP A 1 -13.83 -7.14 -11.23
N ASP A 2 -14.70 -6.85 -12.19
CA ASP A 2 -15.19 -5.48 -12.42
C ASP A 2 -16.01 -4.95 -11.24
N ALA A 3 -16.75 -5.82 -10.54
CA ALA A 3 -17.51 -5.44 -9.36
C ALA A 3 -16.60 -5.02 -8.20
N ALA A 4 -15.54 -5.79 -7.93
CA ALA A 4 -14.53 -5.43 -6.92
C ALA A 4 -13.80 -4.12 -7.29
N LEU A 5 -13.46 -3.93 -8.57
CA LEU A 5 -12.83 -2.69 -9.04
C LEU A 5 -13.75 -1.48 -8.87
N ALA A 6 -15.03 -1.60 -9.23
CA ALA A 6 -16.01 -0.54 -9.04
C ALA A 6 -16.18 -0.19 -7.55
N SER A 7 -16.27 -1.20 -6.68
CA SER A 7 -16.33 -1.00 -5.23
C SER A 7 -15.10 -0.29 -4.68
N ALA A 8 -13.90 -0.69 -5.13
CA ALA A 8 -12.65 -0.07 -4.69
C ALA A 8 -12.56 1.39 -5.13
N LYS A 9 -12.92 1.71 -6.38
CA LYS A 9 -12.99 3.10 -6.87
C LYS A 9 -13.93 3.97 -6.04
N ALA A 10 -15.13 3.46 -5.76
CA ALA A 10 -16.10 4.19 -4.95
C ALA A 10 -15.59 4.45 -3.52
N TYR A 11 -14.94 3.46 -2.91
CA TYR A 11 -14.33 3.59 -1.60
C TYR A 11 -13.22 4.65 -1.57
N VAL A 12 -12.25 4.57 -2.50
CA VAL A 12 -11.14 5.52 -2.59
C VAL A 12 -11.65 6.93 -2.87
N LEU A 13 -12.60 7.09 -3.79
CA LEU A 13 -13.21 8.38 -4.09
C LEU A 13 -13.94 8.96 -2.87
N GLY A 14 -14.63 8.13 -2.09
CA GLY A 14 -15.31 8.55 -0.88
C GLY A 14 -14.35 9.00 0.24
N GLN A 15 -13.15 8.42 0.30
CA GLN A 15 -12.13 8.81 1.28
C GLN A 15 -11.33 10.04 0.88
N PHE A 16 -11.20 10.32 -0.43
CA PHE A 16 -10.34 11.39 -0.94
C PHE A 16 -10.60 12.77 -0.29
N PRO A 17 -11.86 13.24 -0.13
CA PRO A 17 -12.13 14.54 0.50
C PRO A 17 -11.69 14.62 1.97
N LEU A 18 -11.63 13.50 2.68
CA LEU A 18 -11.27 13.44 4.11
C LEU A 18 -9.83 13.89 4.36
N ALA A 19 -8.99 13.91 3.31
CA ALA A 19 -7.64 14.41 3.37
C ALA A 19 -7.55 15.95 3.37
N PHE A 20 -8.67 16.69 3.32
CA PHE A 20 -8.70 18.16 3.16
C PHE A 20 -9.60 18.91 4.16
N GLU A 21 -10.02 18.25 5.26
CA GLU A 21 -11.03 18.81 6.17
C GLU A 21 -10.45 19.82 7.19
N THR A 22 -9.16 19.73 7.50
CA THR A 22 -8.50 20.55 8.53
C THR A 22 -7.42 21.46 7.96
N GLY A 23 -7.16 22.58 8.65
CA GLY A 23 -6.08 23.51 8.28
C GLY A 23 -4.71 22.83 8.09
N PRO A 24 -4.25 21.95 9.01
CA PRO A 24 -2.99 21.21 8.84
C PRO A 24 -2.99 20.25 7.64
N GLN A 25 -4.11 19.62 7.33
CA GLN A 25 -4.25 18.76 6.16
C GLN A 25 -4.12 19.55 4.86
N LEU A 26 -4.80 20.70 4.77
CA LEU A 26 -4.69 21.61 3.64
C LEU A 26 -3.26 22.14 3.48
N ALA A 27 -2.62 22.57 4.58
CA ALA A 27 -1.24 23.04 4.55
C ALA A 27 -0.26 21.95 4.06
N ARG A 28 -0.43 20.70 4.51
CA ARG A 28 0.35 19.55 4.01
C ARG A 28 0.16 19.36 2.51
N GLN A 29 -1.08 19.45 2.01
CA GLN A 29 -1.35 19.27 0.60
C GLN A 29 -0.73 20.37 -0.26
N ILE A 30 -0.87 21.64 0.15
CA ILE A 30 -0.24 22.77 -0.54
C ILE A 30 1.28 22.59 -0.58
N GLY A 31 1.88 22.14 0.54
CA GLY A 31 3.30 21.82 0.58
C GLY A 31 3.71 20.69 -0.38
N GLN A 32 2.88 19.66 -0.54
CA GLN A 32 3.13 18.60 -1.53
C GLN A 32 3.06 19.11 -2.98
N LEU A 33 2.06 19.94 -3.30
CA LEU A 33 1.94 20.51 -4.64
C LEU A 33 3.19 21.33 -4.99
N GLU A 34 3.63 22.20 -4.08
CA GLU A 34 4.84 23.01 -4.29
C GLU A 34 6.09 22.14 -4.39
N PHE A 35 6.28 21.19 -3.45
CA PHE A 35 7.49 20.37 -3.40
C PHE A 35 7.68 19.50 -4.65
N PHE A 36 6.60 18.96 -5.21
CA PHE A 36 6.63 18.15 -6.43
C PHE A 36 6.37 18.96 -7.71
N ASN A 37 6.23 20.29 -7.61
CA ASN A 37 5.91 21.19 -8.72
C ASN A 37 4.65 20.74 -9.50
N LEU A 38 3.60 20.41 -8.76
CA LEU A 38 2.29 19.98 -9.26
C LEU A 38 1.32 21.16 -9.26
N ASP A 39 0.45 21.22 -10.25
CA ASP A 39 -0.64 22.18 -10.29
C ASP A 39 -1.84 21.73 -9.44
N ASN A 40 -2.85 22.60 -9.30
CA ASN A 40 -4.06 22.25 -8.58
C ASN A 40 -4.93 21.20 -9.33
N ALA A 41 -4.69 20.96 -10.62
CA ALA A 41 -5.42 19.96 -11.38
C ALA A 41 -5.10 18.56 -10.87
N TYR A 42 -3.90 18.34 -10.30
CA TYR A 42 -3.55 17.11 -9.57
C TYR A 42 -4.61 16.70 -8.53
N ILE A 43 -5.26 17.67 -7.86
CA ILE A 43 -6.34 17.41 -6.90
C ILE A 43 -7.70 17.42 -7.60
N ASN A 44 -7.95 18.44 -8.43
CA ASN A 44 -9.28 18.68 -8.99
C ASN A 44 -9.68 17.65 -10.06
N ALA A 45 -8.72 17.09 -10.78
CA ALA A 45 -8.94 16.07 -11.81
C ALA A 45 -8.95 14.65 -11.25
N TYR A 46 -8.49 14.44 -10.01
CA TYR A 46 -8.34 13.11 -9.41
C TYR A 46 -9.59 12.21 -9.52
N PRO A 47 -10.83 12.71 -9.26
CA PRO A 47 -12.03 11.89 -9.46
C PRO A 47 -12.21 11.40 -10.91
N GLN A 48 -11.89 12.24 -11.89
CA GLN A 48 -12.01 11.92 -13.31
C GLN A 48 -10.93 10.93 -13.75
N GLU A 49 -9.72 11.06 -13.22
CA GLU A 49 -8.63 10.12 -13.51
C GLU A 49 -8.87 8.75 -12.86
N LEU A 50 -9.39 8.72 -11.63
CA LEU A 50 -9.67 7.48 -10.91
C LEU A 50 -10.70 6.60 -11.64
N VAL A 51 -11.72 7.20 -12.27
CA VAL A 51 -12.73 6.43 -13.01
C VAL A 51 -12.16 5.78 -14.27
N LEU A 52 -11.05 6.29 -14.84
CA LEU A 52 -10.39 5.71 -16.01
C LEU A 52 -9.62 4.42 -15.72
N ALA A 53 -9.31 4.11 -14.45
CA ALA A 53 -8.58 2.90 -14.10
C ALA A 53 -9.38 1.64 -14.50
N ASP A 54 -8.91 0.83 -15.43
CA ASP A 54 -9.61 -0.39 -15.86
C ASP A 54 -8.97 -1.65 -15.25
N LEU A 55 -9.60 -2.80 -15.48
CA LEU A 55 -9.12 -4.07 -14.95
C LEU A 55 -7.75 -4.46 -15.52
N SER A 56 -7.47 -4.09 -16.78
CA SER A 56 -6.22 -4.41 -17.45
C SER A 56 -5.05 -3.63 -16.85
N GLY A 57 -5.20 -2.30 -16.73
CA GLY A 57 -4.22 -1.43 -16.11
C GLY A 57 -4.02 -1.74 -14.63
N THR A 58 -5.11 -2.03 -13.91
CA THR A 58 -5.03 -2.43 -12.50
C THR A 58 -4.22 -3.72 -12.35
N LYS A 59 -4.46 -4.72 -13.22
CA LYS A 59 -3.72 -5.98 -13.20
C LYS A 59 -2.24 -5.77 -13.53
N ALA A 60 -1.92 -4.96 -14.54
CA ALA A 60 -0.54 -4.65 -14.91
C ALA A 60 0.22 -3.96 -13.75
N VAL A 61 -0.43 -3.04 -13.04
CA VAL A 61 0.17 -2.40 -11.86
C VAL A 61 0.40 -3.43 -10.76
N VAL A 62 -0.57 -4.31 -10.48
CA VAL A 62 -0.40 -5.38 -9.48
C VAL A 62 0.80 -6.26 -9.80
N GLU A 63 0.96 -6.67 -11.06
CA GLU A 63 2.11 -7.48 -11.51
C GLU A 63 3.45 -6.74 -11.39
N SER A 64 3.46 -5.41 -11.48
CA SER A 64 4.68 -4.60 -11.34
C SER A 64 5.04 -4.24 -9.90
N VAL A 65 4.06 -4.11 -9.01
CA VAL A 65 4.23 -3.59 -7.65
C VAL A 65 4.38 -4.72 -6.64
N PHE A 66 3.58 -5.78 -6.76
CA PHE A 66 3.68 -6.90 -5.86
C PHE A 66 4.87 -7.79 -6.25
N PRO A 67 5.70 -8.20 -5.28
CA PRO A 67 6.80 -9.11 -5.56
C PRO A 67 6.26 -10.42 -6.14
N ALA A 68 7.09 -11.06 -6.96
CA ALA A 68 6.83 -12.44 -7.35
C ALA A 68 6.73 -13.31 -6.09
N ARG A 69 6.03 -14.44 -6.19
CA ARG A 69 5.82 -15.35 -5.05
C ARG A 69 7.13 -15.75 -4.36
N ASP A 70 8.20 -15.95 -5.14
CA ASP A 70 9.50 -16.38 -4.65
C ASP A 70 10.30 -15.23 -3.99
N ASP A 71 9.88 -13.98 -4.20
CA ASP A 71 10.46 -12.76 -3.62
C ASP A 71 9.60 -12.20 -2.47
N LEU A 72 8.53 -12.91 -2.07
CA LEU A 72 7.62 -12.48 -1.02
C LEU A 72 8.17 -12.84 0.36
N VAL A 73 8.34 -11.83 1.21
CA VAL A 73 8.76 -12.00 2.61
C VAL A 73 7.57 -11.78 3.54
N PHE A 74 7.29 -12.76 4.40
CA PHE A 74 6.33 -12.61 5.49
C PHE A 74 7.06 -12.30 6.80
N VAL A 75 6.60 -11.27 7.51
CA VAL A 75 7.08 -10.93 8.85
C VAL A 75 5.98 -11.25 9.84
N LEU A 76 6.26 -12.18 10.76
CA LEU A 76 5.35 -12.57 11.82
C LEU A 76 5.96 -12.20 13.17
N ILE A 77 5.17 -11.53 14.01
CA ILE A 77 5.60 -11.08 15.34
C ILE A 77 4.77 -11.83 16.38
N GLY A 78 5.43 -12.56 17.27
CA GLY A 78 4.75 -13.33 18.31
C GLY A 78 5.70 -14.22 19.10
N ASN A 79 5.14 -15.12 19.90
CA ASN A 79 5.92 -16.16 20.59
C ASN A 79 6.47 -17.15 19.56
N ALA A 80 7.77 -17.06 19.28
CA ALA A 80 8.44 -17.90 18.28
C ALA A 80 8.25 -19.41 18.53
N ALA A 81 8.24 -19.84 19.80
CA ALA A 81 8.03 -21.25 20.14
C ALA A 81 6.61 -21.74 19.79
N ALA A 82 5.62 -20.85 19.73
CA ALA A 82 4.23 -21.21 19.44
C ALA A 82 3.93 -21.26 17.94
N ILE A 83 4.71 -20.58 17.09
CA ILE A 83 4.37 -20.38 15.68
C ILE A 83 5.38 -20.97 14.69
N ARG A 84 6.63 -21.24 15.11
CA ARG A 84 7.71 -21.63 14.18
C ARG A 84 7.37 -22.85 13.32
N ASP A 85 6.77 -23.88 13.90
CA ASP A 85 6.50 -25.15 13.23
C ASP A 85 5.36 -25.00 12.22
N GLU A 86 4.36 -24.19 12.55
CA GLU A 86 3.25 -23.90 11.63
C GLU A 86 3.69 -23.01 10.46
N VAL A 87 4.66 -22.12 10.67
CA VAL A 87 5.13 -21.19 9.64
C VAL A 87 6.15 -21.86 8.71
N ALA A 88 6.96 -22.78 9.23
CA ALA A 88 7.98 -23.50 8.46
C ALA A 88 7.43 -24.27 7.25
N ARG A 89 6.14 -24.58 7.22
CA ARG A 89 5.47 -25.18 6.05
C ARG A 89 5.37 -24.25 4.84
N TYR A 90 5.53 -22.94 5.03
CA TYR A 90 5.37 -21.93 3.99
C TYR A 90 6.71 -21.43 3.43
N GLY A 91 7.83 -21.79 4.05
CA GLY A 91 9.17 -21.42 3.59
C GLY A 91 10.22 -21.48 4.70
N THR A 92 11.45 -21.09 4.35
CA THR A 92 12.53 -20.95 5.33
C THR A 92 12.18 -19.89 6.35
N VAL A 93 12.31 -20.21 7.64
CA VAL A 93 12.04 -19.29 8.74
C VAL A 93 13.35 -18.76 9.29
N THR A 94 13.49 -17.43 9.29
CA THR A 94 14.53 -16.72 10.05
C THR A 94 13.89 -16.16 11.30
N GLU A 95 14.32 -16.64 12.46
CA GLU A 95 13.88 -16.12 13.74
C GLU A 95 14.80 -15.00 14.20
N MET A 96 14.19 -13.95 14.74
CA MET A 96 14.88 -12.78 15.28
C MET A 96 14.25 -12.39 16.60
N ASP A 97 15.10 -12.05 17.58
CA ASP A 97 14.62 -11.45 18.82
C ASP A 97 14.14 -10.03 18.54
N ILE A 98 13.04 -9.62 19.18
CA ILE A 98 12.46 -8.27 19.02
C ILE A 98 13.42 -7.15 19.46
N THR A 99 14.44 -7.49 20.25
CA THR A 99 15.47 -6.56 20.73
C THR A 99 16.65 -6.43 19.77
N GLN A 100 16.73 -7.25 18.71
CA GLN A 100 17.77 -7.10 17.70
C GLN A 100 17.53 -5.85 16.86
N THR A 101 18.58 -5.04 16.72
CA THR A 101 18.51 -3.72 16.07
C THR A 101 18.75 -3.77 14.56
N SER A 102 19.11 -4.93 13.99
CA SER A 102 19.41 -5.07 12.56
C SER A 102 18.94 -6.40 12.00
N PHE A 103 18.37 -6.36 10.78
CA PHE A 103 17.94 -7.53 10.02
C PHE A 103 19.16 -8.18 9.36
N THR A 104 19.69 -9.23 9.99
CA THR A 104 20.83 -10.02 9.48
C THR A 104 20.44 -11.50 9.46
N PRO A 105 19.76 -11.96 8.39
CA PRO A 105 19.43 -13.37 8.25
C PRO A 105 20.73 -14.18 8.11
N ARG A 106 20.89 -15.20 8.97
CA ARG A 106 21.94 -16.23 8.83
C ARG A 106 21.45 -17.39 7.99
#